data_AF-A0BHR0-F1
#
_entry.id   AF-A0BHR0-F1
#
_cell.length_a   1.000
_cell.length_b   1.000
_cell.length_c   1.000
_cell.angle_alpha   90.00
_cell.angle_beta   90.00
_cell.angle_gamma   90.00
#
_symmetry.space_group_name_H-M   'P 1'
#
loop_
_entity.id
_entity.type
_entity.pdbx_description
1 polymer ?
#
loop_
_entity_poly.entity_id
_entity_poly.type
_entity_poly.pdbx_seq_one_letter_code
_entity_poly.pdbx_strand_id
1 'polypeptide(L)'
;MSSTYLEQVRAAFSQIEVIEKTIVFCMQSKQVIPNQSVLLDHRIHNLIQMAQKTAADALILIDGADGWKKEEMNYLQGVGGSGDVWENFYERFKEIKDYHKRVTNVQTMQNKVEFYYEQAFAPPFKEPYFSGEEHHGRFLDMHASYKEFLNLKKLKESNKIKIGDYLWYLQNFQNFHDIPLYIKEKEGSKYKRYLINMLDYFAQFLIKEQIINLFQVNPLQDVSKIEQKIDIEFQTQWENGQVKGWEHRKEETEEIRGHPHQL
;
A
#
# COMPACT_ATOMS: atom_id res chain seq x y z
N MET A 1 2.57 9.81 30.14
CA MET A 1 1.14 10.17 30.11
C MET A 1 0.63 10.11 31.53
N SER A 2 -0.16 11.08 31.97
CA SER A 2 -0.92 10.97 33.22
C SER A 2 -1.75 9.68 33.17
N SER A 3 -1.82 8.98 34.29
CA SER A 3 -2.43 7.64 34.40
C SER A 3 -3.96 7.64 34.31
N THR A 4 -4.55 8.82 34.16
CA THR A 4 -5.99 9.07 34.20
C THR A 4 -6.66 8.68 32.88
N TYR A 5 -7.77 7.95 32.95
CA TYR A 5 -8.53 7.49 31.80
C TYR A 5 -9.01 8.67 30.95
N LEU A 6 -9.58 9.71 31.58
CA LEU A 6 -10.11 10.87 30.86
C LEU A 6 -9.02 11.61 30.05
N GLU A 7 -7.81 11.72 30.60
CA GLU A 7 -6.70 12.41 29.90
C GLU A 7 -6.11 11.55 28.79
N GLN A 8 -6.09 10.22 28.94
CA GLN A 8 -5.67 9.32 27.85
C GLN A 8 -6.65 9.38 26.66
N VAL A 9 -7.95 9.36 26.94
CA VAL A 9 -8.98 9.50 25.91
C VAL A 9 -8.92 10.89 25.24
N ARG A 10 -8.77 11.96 26.03
CA ARG A 10 -8.60 13.32 25.50
C ARG A 10 -7.34 13.42 24.63
N ALA A 11 -6.22 12.84 25.06
CA ALA A 11 -4.98 12.84 24.31
C ALA A 11 -5.11 12.09 22.97
N ALA A 12 -5.78 10.93 22.96
CA ALA A 12 -6.04 10.18 21.74
C ALA A 12 -6.87 10.96 20.72
N PHE A 13 -7.97 11.61 21.16
CA PHE A 13 -8.77 12.47 20.26
C PHE A 13 -8.00 13.70 19.78
N SER A 14 -7.24 14.34 20.66
CA SER A 14 -6.37 15.47 20.29
C SER A 14 -5.34 15.06 19.23
N GLN A 15 -4.77 13.86 19.35
CA GLN A 15 -3.84 13.31 18.36
C GLN A 15 -4.51 13.08 17.01
N ILE A 16 -5.71 12.51 16.98
CA ILE A 16 -6.49 12.32 15.74
C ILE A 16 -6.75 13.67 15.06
N GLU A 17 -7.19 14.69 15.81
CA GLU A 17 -7.47 16.02 15.26
C GLU A 17 -6.23 16.66 14.62
N VAL A 18 -5.05 16.52 15.25
CA VAL A 18 -3.81 17.07 14.70
C VAL A 18 -3.37 16.29 13.45
N ILE A 19 -3.57 14.97 13.42
CA ILE A 19 -3.32 14.14 12.23
C ILE A 19 -4.23 14.59 11.08
N GLU A 20 -5.53 14.81 11.33
CA GLU A 20 -6.48 15.30 10.32
C GLU A 20 -6.08 16.68 9.77
N LYS A 21 -5.69 17.62 10.64
CA LYS A 21 -5.15 18.92 10.21
C LYS A 21 -3.90 18.76 9.34
N THR A 22 -3.03 17.81 9.67
CA THR A 22 -1.82 17.50 8.89
C THR A 22 -2.18 16.92 7.52
N ILE A 23 -3.21 16.07 7.43
CA ILE A 23 -3.73 15.55 6.16
C ILE A 23 -4.27 16.69 5.29
N VAL A 24 -5.09 17.59 5.87
CA VAL A 24 -5.61 18.76 5.14
C VAL A 24 -4.48 19.64 4.60
N PHE A 25 -3.44 19.87 5.41
CA PHE A 25 -2.25 20.60 4.98
C PHE A 25 -1.52 19.92 3.81
N CYS A 26 -1.37 18.59 3.86
CA CYS A 26 -0.77 17.82 2.75
C CYS A 26 -1.61 17.90 1.48
N MET A 27 -2.95 17.85 1.59
CA MET A 27 -3.87 17.97 0.45
C MET A 27 -3.81 19.35 -0.20
N GLN A 28 -3.71 20.42 0.61
CA GLN A 28 -3.53 21.78 0.10
C GLN A 28 -2.18 21.93 -0.63
N SER A 29 -1.11 21.38 -0.03
CA SER A 29 0.24 21.42 -0.61
C SER A 29 0.31 20.68 -1.96
N LYS A 30 -0.47 19.61 -2.12
CA LYS A 30 -0.57 18.85 -3.38
C LYS A 30 -1.12 19.69 -4.54
N GLN A 31 -2.04 20.62 -4.28
CA GLN A 31 -2.55 21.53 -5.32
C GLN A 31 -1.49 22.52 -5.81
N VAL A 32 -0.51 22.84 -4.96
CA VAL A 32 0.55 23.82 -5.25
C VAL A 32 1.74 23.16 -5.95
N ILE A 33 2.10 21.93 -5.59
CA ILE A 33 3.31 21.24 -6.08
C ILE A 33 2.95 19.87 -6.66
N PRO A 34 2.54 19.78 -7.95
CA PRO A 34 2.12 18.53 -8.56
C PRO A 34 3.26 17.50 -8.66
N ASN A 35 4.51 17.95 -8.77
CA ASN A 35 5.69 17.07 -8.84
C ASN A 35 5.91 16.24 -7.57
N GLN A 36 5.36 16.67 -6.43
CA GLN A 36 5.45 15.95 -5.15
C GLN A 36 4.11 15.30 -4.77
N SER A 37 3.12 15.30 -5.68
CA SER A 37 1.80 14.74 -5.40
C SER A 37 1.90 13.32 -4.85
N VAL A 38 2.70 12.48 -5.51
CA VAL A 38 2.87 11.06 -5.14
C VAL A 38 3.45 10.89 -3.74
N LEU A 39 4.44 11.69 -3.38
CA LEU A 39 5.04 11.66 -2.05
C LEU A 39 4.06 12.13 -0.98
N LEU A 40 3.28 13.17 -1.28
CA LEU A 40 2.23 13.68 -0.40
C LEU A 40 1.10 12.67 -0.21
N ASP A 41 0.73 11.93 -1.25
CA ASP A 41 -0.28 10.88 -1.18
C ASP A 41 0.17 9.72 -0.27
N HIS A 42 1.45 9.30 -0.38
CA HIS A 42 2.03 8.32 0.54
C HIS A 42 2.07 8.83 1.98
N ARG A 43 2.40 10.11 2.17
CA ARG A 43 2.37 10.74 3.49
C ARG A 43 0.96 10.71 4.09
N ILE A 44 -0.05 11.07 3.30
CA ILE A 44 -1.47 11.03 3.70
C ILE A 44 -1.87 9.61 4.07
N HIS A 45 -1.46 8.60 3.29
CA HIS A 45 -1.74 7.20 3.59
C HIS A 45 -1.19 6.78 4.96
N ASN A 46 0.07 7.09 5.25
CA ASN A 46 0.69 6.76 6.54
C ASN A 46 0.01 7.50 7.69
N LEU A 47 -0.35 8.77 7.50
CA LEU A 47 -1.11 9.55 8.48
C LEU A 47 -2.49 8.94 8.77
N ILE A 48 -3.20 8.45 7.74
CA ILE A 48 -4.48 7.76 7.91
C ILE A 48 -4.30 6.47 8.70
N GLN A 49 -3.28 5.65 8.41
CA GLN A 49 -3.01 4.45 9.19
C GLN A 49 -2.70 4.78 10.66
N MET A 50 -1.97 5.87 10.92
CA MET A 50 -1.74 6.37 12.28
C MET A 50 -3.03 6.80 12.97
N ALA A 51 -3.91 7.51 12.27
CA ALA A 51 -5.22 7.92 12.80
C ALA A 51 -6.10 6.70 13.09
N GLN A 52 -6.17 5.73 12.18
CA GLN A 52 -6.93 4.48 12.35
C GLN A 52 -6.42 3.67 13.53
N LYS A 53 -5.10 3.53 13.68
CA LYS A 53 -4.50 2.86 14.84
C LYS A 53 -4.84 3.58 16.13
N THR A 54 -4.70 4.91 16.17
CA THR A 54 -5.03 5.72 17.34
C THR A 54 -6.52 5.61 17.69
N ALA A 55 -7.39 5.59 16.69
CA ALA A 55 -8.82 5.39 16.88
C ALA A 55 -9.15 3.99 17.40
N ALA A 56 -8.49 2.94 16.89
CA ALA A 56 -8.64 1.58 17.39
C ALA A 56 -8.17 1.46 18.84
N ASP A 57 -7.03 2.04 19.18
CA ASP A 57 -6.51 2.10 20.56
C ASP A 57 -7.49 2.86 21.47
N ALA A 58 -8.07 3.97 20.99
CA ALA A 58 -9.08 4.74 21.72
C ALA A 58 -10.39 3.94 21.93
N LEU A 59 -10.84 3.16 20.94
CA LEU A 59 -12.00 2.29 21.07
C LEU A 59 -11.76 1.19 22.10
N ILE A 60 -10.58 0.55 22.07
CA ILE A 60 -10.19 -0.44 23.08
C ILE A 60 -10.19 0.18 24.48
N LEU A 61 -9.68 1.42 24.61
CA LEU A 61 -9.72 2.15 25.87
C LEU A 61 -11.16 2.42 26.32
N ILE A 62 -12.05 2.83 25.42
CA ILE A 62 -13.45 3.14 25.76
C ILE A 62 -14.23 1.87 26.14
N ASP A 63 -14.08 0.79 25.38
CA ASP A 63 -14.83 -0.46 25.53
C ASP A 63 -14.27 -1.35 26.64
N GLY A 64 -12.94 -1.37 26.82
CA GLY A 64 -12.26 -2.14 27.87
C GLY A 64 -12.32 -1.50 29.27
N ALA A 65 -12.76 -0.24 29.36
CA ALA A 65 -12.70 0.56 30.59
C ALA A 65 -14.00 0.57 31.41
N ASP A 66 -14.93 -0.36 31.22
CA ASP A 66 -16.14 -0.39 32.06
C ASP A 66 -15.83 -0.45 33.58
N GLY A 67 -14.67 -1.01 33.96
CA GLY A 67 -14.16 -0.97 35.34
C GLY A 67 -13.41 0.34 35.66
N TRP A 68 -12.44 0.73 34.85
CA TRP A 68 -11.51 1.84 35.11
C TRP A 68 -12.20 3.20 35.03
N LYS A 69 -13.10 3.37 34.05
CA LYS A 69 -13.98 4.54 33.91
C LYS A 69 -14.91 4.67 35.11
N LYS A 70 -15.49 3.56 35.57
CA LYS A 70 -16.37 3.56 36.75
C LYS A 70 -15.59 3.84 38.03
N GLU A 71 -14.39 3.29 38.18
CA GLU A 71 -13.53 3.51 39.33
C GLU A 71 -13.07 4.97 39.43
N GLU A 72 -12.61 5.56 38.32
CA GLU A 72 -12.24 6.98 38.28
C GLU A 72 -13.46 7.89 38.50
N MET A 73 -14.61 7.54 37.93
CA MET A 73 -15.85 8.29 38.11
C MET A 73 -16.38 8.19 39.54
N ASN A 74 -16.26 7.03 40.19
CA ASN A 74 -16.60 6.82 41.59
C ASN A 74 -15.67 7.60 42.52
N TYR A 75 -14.36 7.61 42.23
CA TYR A 75 -13.38 8.42 42.96
C TYR A 75 -13.71 9.92 42.90
N LEU A 76 -14.03 10.42 41.71
CA LEU A 76 -14.46 11.81 41.51
C LEU A 76 -15.81 12.12 42.16
N GLN A 77 -16.71 11.13 42.28
CA GLN A 77 -17.98 11.26 42.99
C GLN A 77 -17.86 11.10 44.51
N GLY A 78 -16.65 10.91 45.05
CA GLY A 78 -16.42 10.72 46.49
C GLY A 78 -16.73 9.31 47.00
N VAL A 79 -17.10 8.37 46.11
CA VAL A 79 -17.40 6.98 46.44
C VAL A 79 -16.10 6.18 46.41
N GLY A 80 -15.47 5.99 47.58
CA GLY A 80 -14.23 5.23 47.76
C GLY A 80 -12.99 6.05 48.18
N GLY A 81 -13.14 7.34 48.51
CA GLY A 81 -12.09 8.23 49.04
C GLY A 81 -12.45 8.84 50.41
N SER A 82 -12.03 10.09 50.68
CA SER A 82 -12.32 10.80 51.95
C SER A 82 -13.81 11.13 52.20
N GLY A 83 -14.68 10.82 51.23
CA GLY A 83 -16.11 11.11 51.25
C GLY A 83 -16.48 12.52 50.76
N ASP A 84 -15.50 13.42 50.59
CA ASP A 84 -15.71 14.75 50.01
C ASP A 84 -15.23 14.82 48.55
N VAL A 85 -16.16 15.15 47.67
CA VAL A 85 -15.97 15.33 46.22
C VAL A 85 -14.89 16.37 45.92
N TRP A 86 -14.83 17.44 46.71
CA TRP A 86 -13.96 18.57 46.43
C TRP A 86 -12.50 18.28 46.77
N GLU A 87 -12.24 17.54 47.84
CA GLU A 87 -10.87 17.15 48.22
C GLU A 87 -10.24 16.26 47.16
N ASN A 88 -10.97 15.23 46.71
CA ASN A 88 -10.57 14.34 45.62
C ASN A 88 -10.34 15.11 44.31
N PHE A 89 -11.19 16.10 44.00
CA PHE A 89 -11.01 16.94 42.80
C PHE A 89 -9.75 17.79 42.87
N TYR A 90 -9.48 18.46 44.00
CA TYR A 90 -8.31 19.33 44.15
C TYR A 90 -7.00 18.54 44.17
N GLU A 91 -7.01 17.32 44.71
CA GLU A 91 -5.87 16.41 44.63
C GLU A 91 -5.56 16.05 43.17
N ARG A 92 -6.58 15.64 42.40
CA ARG A 92 -6.44 15.36 40.96
C ARG A 92 -6.00 16.58 40.16
N PHE A 93 -6.54 17.75 40.46
CA PHE A 93 -6.14 18.99 39.82
C PHE A 93 -4.66 19.31 40.10
N LYS A 94 -4.19 19.07 41.32
CA LYS A 94 -2.78 19.27 41.69
C LYS A 94 -1.87 18.29 40.94
N GLU A 95 -2.25 17.01 40.83
CA GLU A 95 -1.51 16.01 40.04
C GLU A 95 -1.37 16.42 38.58
N ILE A 96 -2.47 16.85 37.94
CA ILE A 96 -2.48 17.33 36.55
C ILE A 96 -1.59 18.56 36.41
N LYS A 97 -1.72 19.55 37.31
CA LYS A 97 -0.91 20.77 37.30
C LYS A 97 0.58 20.46 37.42
N ASP A 98 0.95 19.56 38.32
CA ASP A 98 2.35 19.15 38.52
C ASP A 98 2.89 18.37 37.32
N TYR A 99 2.06 17.54 36.67
CA TYR A 99 2.42 16.85 35.42
C TYR A 99 2.70 17.86 34.29
N HIS A 100 1.78 18.80 34.05
CA HIS A 100 1.94 19.81 32.99
C HIS A 100 3.12 20.77 33.26
N LYS A 101 3.45 21.03 34.53
CA LYS A 101 4.63 21.82 34.92
C LYS A 101 5.95 21.08 34.65
N ARG A 102 5.96 19.75 34.76
CA ARG A 102 7.15 18.92 34.48
C ARG A 102 7.31 18.61 32.98
N VAL A 103 6.19 18.49 32.26
CA VAL A 103 6.14 17.98 30.87
C VAL A 103 5.80 19.10 29.87
N THR A 104 6.05 20.36 30.22
CA THR A 104 5.65 21.54 29.43
C THR A 104 6.13 21.50 27.97
N ASN A 105 7.30 20.93 27.69
CA ASN A 105 7.86 20.91 26.33
C ASN A 105 7.35 19.75 25.44
N VAL A 106 6.94 18.61 26.01
CA VAL A 106 6.60 17.41 25.21
C VAL A 106 5.20 17.51 24.60
N GLN A 107 4.23 18.02 25.36
CA GLN A 107 2.85 18.17 24.87
C GLN A 107 2.71 19.28 23.81
N THR A 108 3.50 20.35 23.90
CA THR A 108 3.50 21.42 22.89
C THR A 108 4.07 20.96 21.55
N MET A 109 4.94 19.95 21.55
CA MET A 109 5.52 19.39 20.31
C MET A 109 4.57 18.38 19.66
N GLN A 110 3.90 17.54 20.45
CA GLN A 110 2.95 16.53 19.94
C GLN A 110 1.65 17.12 19.37
N ASN A 111 1.34 18.39 19.66
CA ASN A 111 0.16 19.08 19.10
C ASN A 111 0.47 19.87 17.82
N LYS A 112 1.71 19.80 17.31
CA LYS A 112 2.12 20.52 16.10
C LYS A 112 1.92 19.67 14.85
N VAL A 113 1.52 20.33 13.78
CA VAL A 113 1.38 19.72 12.45
C VAL A 113 2.72 19.22 11.94
N GLU A 114 3.80 19.98 12.20
CA GLU A 114 5.16 19.64 11.78
C GLU A 114 5.64 18.30 12.35
N PHE A 115 5.22 17.98 13.58
CA PHE A 115 5.59 16.72 14.23
C PHE A 115 5.03 15.51 13.48
N TYR A 116 3.74 15.52 13.15
CA TYR A 116 3.13 14.42 12.40
C TYR A 116 3.57 14.38 10.95
N TYR A 117 3.88 15.53 10.36
CA TYR A 117 4.42 15.61 9.01
C TYR A 117 5.76 14.85 8.87
N GLU A 118 6.63 14.95 9.87
CA GLU A 118 7.89 14.20 9.95
C GLU A 118 7.66 12.73 10.35
N GLN A 119 6.78 12.48 11.32
CA GLN A 119 6.47 11.12 11.79
C GLN A 119 5.89 10.22 10.71
N ALA A 120 5.21 10.78 9.71
CA ALA A 120 4.61 10.01 8.63
C ALA A 120 5.64 9.19 7.79
N PHE A 121 6.93 9.52 7.86
CA PHE A 121 8.02 8.71 7.28
C PHE A 121 9.02 8.19 8.32
N ALA A 122 8.72 8.34 9.60
CA ALA A 122 9.51 7.74 10.67
C ALA A 122 9.12 6.26 10.86
N PRO A 123 10.03 5.41 11.36
CA PRO A 123 9.72 4.02 11.68
C PRO A 123 8.47 3.93 12.58
N PRO A 124 7.49 3.06 12.27
CA PRO A 124 7.53 1.90 11.36
C PRO A 124 7.27 2.22 9.88
N PHE A 125 6.89 3.45 9.55
CA PHE A 125 6.62 3.88 8.18
C PHE A 125 7.93 4.21 7.45
N LYS A 126 7.90 4.14 6.11
CA LYS A 126 9.05 4.47 5.27
C LYS A 126 8.61 5.32 4.08
N GLU A 127 9.51 6.19 3.65
CA GLU A 127 9.36 6.90 2.39
C GLU A 127 9.38 5.89 1.24
N PRO A 128 8.44 5.98 0.27
CA PRO A 128 8.44 5.10 -0.88
C PRO A 128 9.71 5.29 -1.70
N TYR A 129 10.40 4.18 -1.98
CA TYR A 129 11.59 4.21 -2.84
C TYR A 129 11.17 4.17 -4.31
N PHE A 130 11.35 5.29 -4.99
CA PHE A 130 11.29 5.38 -6.45
C PHE A 130 12.71 5.51 -7.01
N SER A 131 12.98 4.81 -8.09
CA SER A 131 14.19 5.06 -8.87
C SER A 131 14.14 6.48 -9.47
N GLY A 132 15.30 7.09 -9.71
CA GLY A 132 15.39 8.39 -10.37
C GLY A 132 14.69 8.41 -11.74
N GLU A 133 14.77 7.29 -12.46
CA GLU A 133 14.13 7.07 -13.78
C GLU A 133 12.59 7.00 -13.69
N GLU A 134 12.04 6.57 -12.56
CA GLU A 134 10.59 6.46 -12.35
C GLU A 134 9.95 7.81 -12.03
N HIS A 135 10.75 8.83 -11.68
CA HIS A 135 10.31 10.19 -11.36
C HIS A 135 9.11 10.23 -10.40
N HIS A 136 9.21 9.53 -9.26
CA HIS A 136 8.16 9.44 -8.25
C HIS A 136 6.84 8.86 -8.81
N GLY A 137 6.91 7.80 -9.60
CA GLY A 137 5.74 7.10 -10.16
C GLY A 137 5.23 7.70 -11.48
N ARG A 138 5.83 8.79 -11.99
CA ARG A 138 5.39 9.35 -13.28
C ARG A 138 5.71 8.45 -14.47
N PHE A 139 6.79 7.68 -14.40
CA PHE A 139 7.25 6.81 -15.49
C PHE A 139 7.60 5.41 -14.98
N LEU A 140 7.51 4.45 -15.89
CA LEU A 140 7.91 3.06 -15.70
C LEU A 140 9.31 2.85 -16.27
N ASP A 141 10.22 2.30 -15.46
CA ASP A 141 11.53 1.87 -15.92
C ASP A 141 11.45 0.48 -16.56
N MET A 142 11.34 0.47 -17.89
CA MET A 142 11.31 -0.76 -18.69
C MET A 142 12.71 -1.19 -19.19
N HIS A 143 13.77 -0.49 -18.79
CA HIS A 143 15.12 -0.74 -19.28
C HIS A 143 15.70 -2.05 -18.76
N ALA A 144 15.41 -2.41 -17.51
CA ALA A 144 15.82 -3.69 -16.93
C ALA A 144 15.19 -4.88 -17.67
N SER A 145 13.86 -4.84 -17.87
CA SER A 145 13.12 -5.83 -18.65
C SER A 145 13.61 -5.92 -20.09
N TYR A 146 13.94 -4.77 -20.71
CA TYR A 146 14.51 -4.74 -22.06
C TYR A 146 15.88 -5.44 -22.15
N LYS A 147 16.76 -5.27 -21.15
CA LYS A 147 18.05 -5.99 -21.12
C LYS A 147 17.86 -7.51 -21.04
N GLU A 148 16.90 -7.96 -20.24
CA GLU A 148 16.54 -9.38 -20.14
C GLU A 148 15.98 -9.90 -21.46
N PHE A 149 15.13 -9.11 -22.12
CA PHE A 149 14.61 -9.42 -23.45
C PHE A 149 15.73 -9.56 -24.49
N LEU A 150 16.72 -8.66 -24.51
CA LEU A 150 17.89 -8.74 -25.40
C LEU A 150 18.77 -9.98 -25.17
N ASN A 151 18.77 -10.53 -23.95
CA ASN A 151 19.57 -11.69 -23.57
C ASN A 151 18.97 -13.03 -24.04
N LEU A 152 17.74 -13.03 -24.57
CA LEU A 152 17.12 -14.19 -25.21
C LEU A 152 17.80 -14.42 -26.57
N LYS A 153 18.80 -15.31 -26.59
CA LYS A 153 19.73 -15.50 -27.71
C LYS A 153 19.01 -15.83 -29.03
N LYS A 154 17.89 -16.54 -28.96
CA LYS A 154 17.14 -17.01 -30.14
C LYS A 154 16.14 -16.00 -30.71
N LEU A 155 15.89 -14.88 -30.03
CA LEU A 155 15.15 -13.78 -30.66
C LEU A 155 15.95 -13.21 -31.84
N LYS A 156 17.28 -13.17 -31.74
CA LYS A 156 18.22 -12.67 -32.77
C LYS A 156 18.17 -13.41 -34.10
N GLU A 157 17.63 -14.63 -34.10
CA GLU A 157 17.48 -15.46 -35.30
C GLU A 157 16.12 -15.22 -36.00
N SER A 158 15.18 -14.50 -35.36
CA SER A 158 13.87 -14.21 -35.91
C SER A 158 13.86 -12.86 -36.65
N ASN A 159 13.78 -12.91 -37.99
CA ASN A 159 13.63 -11.70 -38.84
C ASN A 159 12.35 -10.88 -38.56
N LYS A 160 11.43 -11.38 -37.73
CA LYS A 160 10.18 -10.70 -37.37
C LYS A 160 10.35 -9.65 -36.25
N ILE A 161 11.46 -9.68 -35.50
CA ILE A 161 11.65 -8.88 -34.30
C ILE A 161 12.83 -7.95 -34.52
N LYS A 162 12.58 -6.63 -34.48
CA LYS A 162 13.65 -5.63 -34.61
C LYS A 162 14.42 -5.51 -33.30
N ILE A 163 15.56 -6.17 -33.23
CA ILE A 163 16.38 -6.23 -32.02
C ILE A 163 17.34 -5.05 -32.00
N GLY A 164 17.39 -4.35 -30.87
CA GLY A 164 18.23 -3.16 -30.68
C GLY A 164 17.46 -1.85 -30.68
N ASP A 165 16.18 -1.86 -31.07
CA ASP A 165 15.32 -0.69 -30.98
C ASP A 165 14.41 -0.76 -29.74
N TYR A 166 14.69 0.12 -28.77
CA TYR A 166 13.92 0.23 -27.54
C TYR A 166 12.49 0.72 -27.78
N LEU A 167 12.28 1.60 -28.77
CA LEU A 167 10.94 2.09 -29.13
C LEU A 167 10.07 0.97 -29.68
N TRP A 168 10.66 0.12 -30.52
CA TRP A 168 9.99 -1.07 -31.03
C TRP A 168 9.58 -2.01 -29.89
N TYR A 169 10.46 -2.22 -28.90
CA TYR A 169 10.15 -3.02 -27.72
C TYR A 169 8.98 -2.43 -26.92
N LEU A 170 8.98 -1.13 -26.63
CA LEU A 170 7.88 -0.48 -25.90
C LEU A 170 6.53 -0.54 -26.64
N GLN A 171 6.54 -0.61 -27.96
CA GLN A 171 5.29 -0.77 -28.74
C GLN A 171 4.75 -2.21 -28.71
N ASN A 172 5.64 -3.21 -28.58
CA ASN A 172 5.31 -4.62 -28.82
C ASN A 172 5.46 -5.54 -27.59
N PHE A 173 5.94 -5.07 -26.44
CA PHE A 173 6.16 -5.92 -25.26
C PHE A 173 4.88 -6.61 -24.74
N GLN A 174 3.71 -6.02 -25.03
CA GLN A 174 2.38 -6.56 -24.72
C GLN A 174 1.90 -7.65 -25.68
N ASN A 175 2.51 -7.76 -26.87
CA ASN A 175 2.09 -8.70 -27.92
C ASN A 175 2.75 -10.07 -27.72
N PHE A 176 2.38 -10.76 -26.64
CA PHE A 176 2.95 -12.08 -26.31
C PHE A 176 2.69 -13.16 -27.36
N HIS A 177 1.75 -12.93 -28.28
CA HIS A 177 1.40 -13.84 -29.39
C HIS A 177 2.44 -13.85 -30.51
N ASP A 178 3.10 -12.71 -30.74
CA ASP A 178 4.11 -12.58 -31.80
C ASP A 178 5.41 -13.31 -31.46
N ILE A 179 5.57 -13.69 -30.19
CA ILE A 179 6.72 -14.43 -29.69
C ILE A 179 6.55 -15.92 -30.07
N PRO A 180 7.43 -16.46 -30.92
CA PRO A 180 7.30 -17.83 -31.42
C PRO A 180 7.30 -18.90 -30.32
N LEU A 181 6.48 -19.94 -30.50
CA LEU A 181 6.35 -21.06 -29.56
C LEU A 181 7.69 -21.75 -29.26
N TYR A 182 8.57 -21.88 -30.25
CA TYR A 182 9.89 -22.50 -30.04
C TYR A 182 10.77 -21.74 -29.03
N ILE A 183 10.56 -20.43 -28.83
CA ILE A 183 11.26 -19.64 -27.81
C ILE A 183 10.64 -19.92 -26.44
N LYS A 184 9.30 -20.00 -26.39
CA LYS A 184 8.51 -20.32 -25.19
C LYS A 184 8.81 -21.74 -24.67
N GLU A 185 9.11 -22.67 -25.56
CA GLU A 185 9.39 -24.07 -25.21
C GLU A 185 10.88 -24.35 -24.98
N LYS A 186 11.77 -23.95 -25.90
CA LYS A 186 13.20 -24.29 -25.83
C LYS A 186 14.03 -23.36 -24.93
N GLU A 187 13.66 -22.08 -24.82
CA GLU A 187 14.23 -21.13 -23.83
C GLU A 187 13.20 -20.77 -22.74
N GLY A 188 12.20 -21.63 -22.53
CA GLY A 188 11.07 -21.39 -21.63
C GLY A 188 11.47 -20.96 -20.22
N SER A 189 12.60 -21.46 -19.69
CA SER A 189 13.09 -21.05 -18.37
C SER A 189 13.50 -19.57 -18.30
N LYS A 190 14.22 -19.07 -19.32
CA LYS A 190 14.67 -17.66 -19.36
C LYS A 190 13.53 -16.72 -19.72
N TYR A 191 12.69 -17.11 -20.68
CA TYR A 191 11.53 -16.32 -21.07
C TYR A 191 10.50 -16.24 -19.94
N LYS A 192 10.25 -17.35 -19.22
CA LYS A 192 9.43 -17.36 -18.01
C LYS A 192 10.02 -16.43 -16.94
N ARG A 193 11.34 -16.45 -16.73
CA ARG A 193 11.98 -15.54 -15.77
C ARG A 193 11.78 -14.07 -16.13
N TYR A 194 11.95 -13.71 -17.41
CA TYR A 194 11.67 -12.37 -17.91
C TYR A 194 10.22 -11.95 -17.63
N LEU A 195 9.24 -12.83 -17.91
CA LEU A 195 7.83 -12.54 -17.64
C LEU A 195 7.54 -12.38 -16.15
N ILE A 196 8.13 -13.23 -15.29
CA ILE A 196 7.98 -13.12 -13.84
C ILE A 196 8.58 -11.81 -13.35
N ASN A 197 9.80 -11.47 -13.76
CA ASN A 197 10.45 -10.22 -13.34
C ASN A 197 9.68 -8.99 -13.79
N MET A 198 9.13 -9.01 -15.02
CA MET A 198 8.28 -7.94 -15.52
C MET A 198 6.97 -7.84 -14.74
N LEU A 199 6.31 -8.97 -14.46
CA LEU A 199 5.09 -9.03 -13.67
C LEU A 199 5.35 -8.50 -12.24
N ASP A 200 6.41 -8.97 -11.59
CA ASP A 200 6.80 -8.54 -10.24
C ASP A 200 7.09 -7.04 -10.21
N TYR A 201 7.77 -6.51 -11.23
CA TYR A 201 8.00 -5.07 -11.36
C TYR A 201 6.69 -4.29 -11.49
N PHE A 202 5.78 -4.71 -12.39
CA PHE A 202 4.48 -4.07 -12.55
C PHE A 202 3.61 -4.19 -11.30
N ALA A 203 3.58 -5.34 -10.64
CA ALA A 203 2.84 -5.54 -9.40
C ALA A 203 3.39 -4.62 -8.30
N GLN A 204 4.71 -4.54 -8.13
CA GLN A 204 5.33 -3.63 -7.16
C GLN A 204 5.09 -2.17 -7.51
N PHE A 205 5.19 -1.79 -8.78
CA PHE A 205 4.93 -0.44 -9.24
C PHE A 205 3.46 -0.06 -9.05
N LEU A 206 2.52 -0.96 -9.37
CA LEU A 206 1.10 -0.77 -9.14
C LEU A 206 0.75 -0.71 -7.65
N ILE A 207 1.40 -1.50 -6.80
CA ILE A 207 1.22 -1.39 -5.33
C ILE A 207 1.70 -0.02 -4.86
N LYS A 208 2.89 0.41 -5.29
CA LYS A 208 3.40 1.76 -5.01
C LYS A 208 2.44 2.83 -5.54
N GLU A 209 1.89 2.67 -6.74
CA GLU A 209 0.93 3.60 -7.34
C GLU A 209 -0.47 3.52 -6.74
N GLN A 210 -0.89 2.40 -6.19
CA GLN A 210 -2.21 2.27 -5.57
C GLN A 210 -2.23 2.73 -4.13
N ILE A 211 -1.09 2.70 -3.42
CA ILE A 211 -0.93 3.49 -2.20
C ILE A 211 -1.25 4.98 -2.49
N ILE A 212 -0.96 5.46 -3.71
CA ILE A 212 -1.31 6.81 -4.21
C ILE A 212 -2.81 6.94 -4.52
N ASN A 213 -3.39 5.96 -5.22
CA ASN A 213 -4.78 6.03 -5.71
C ASN A 213 -5.87 5.68 -4.67
N LEU A 214 -5.51 5.03 -3.55
CA LEU A 214 -6.43 4.76 -2.43
C LEU A 214 -7.17 6.01 -1.94
N PHE A 215 -6.61 7.21 -2.19
CA PHE A 215 -7.20 8.46 -1.76
C PHE A 215 -7.97 9.23 -2.85
N GLN A 216 -7.80 8.93 -4.15
CA GLN A 216 -8.46 9.73 -5.22
C GLN A 216 -9.69 9.09 -5.85
N VAL A 217 -9.80 7.76 -5.90
CA VAL A 217 -10.91 7.15 -6.64
C VAL A 217 -11.30 5.82 -6.00
N ASN A 218 -12.46 5.83 -5.33
CA ASN A 218 -13.23 4.64 -4.95
C ASN A 218 -12.53 3.62 -4.01
N PRO A 219 -12.97 3.49 -2.75
CA PRO A 219 -12.66 2.37 -1.85
C PRO A 219 -13.11 0.98 -2.35
N LEU A 220 -13.45 0.82 -3.63
CA LEU A 220 -14.23 -0.29 -4.17
C LEU A 220 -13.47 -1.17 -5.18
N GLN A 221 -12.30 -0.75 -5.67
CA GLN A 221 -11.45 -1.62 -6.49
C GLN A 221 -10.44 -2.34 -5.62
N ASP A 222 -10.95 -3.32 -4.88
CA ASP A 222 -10.13 -4.34 -4.24
C ASP A 222 -9.28 -5.02 -5.33
N VAL A 223 -7.96 -4.87 -5.27
CA VAL A 223 -7.02 -5.49 -6.22
C VAL A 223 -7.25 -6.98 -6.28
N SER A 224 -7.55 -7.59 -5.13
CA SER A 224 -7.90 -8.99 -5.04
C SER A 224 -9.11 -9.33 -5.90
N LYS A 225 -10.08 -8.41 -6.04
CA LYS A 225 -11.24 -8.60 -6.95
C LYS A 225 -10.88 -8.37 -8.41
N ILE A 226 -9.95 -7.47 -8.72
CA ILE A 226 -9.46 -7.27 -10.10
C ILE A 226 -8.67 -8.51 -10.54
N GLU A 227 -7.73 -8.98 -9.71
CA GLU A 227 -6.98 -10.21 -9.94
C GLU A 227 -7.92 -11.41 -10.08
N GLN A 228 -8.87 -11.60 -9.17
CA GLN A 228 -9.87 -12.65 -9.27
C GLN A 228 -10.68 -12.56 -10.56
N LYS A 229 -11.09 -11.36 -10.96
CA LYS A 229 -11.84 -11.17 -12.21
C LYS A 229 -10.98 -11.54 -13.42
N ILE A 230 -9.73 -11.10 -13.45
CA ILE A 230 -8.78 -11.42 -14.53
C ILE A 230 -8.52 -12.92 -14.58
N ASP A 231 -8.36 -13.57 -13.42
CA ASP A 231 -8.13 -15.02 -13.33
C ASP A 231 -9.35 -15.81 -13.83
N ILE A 232 -10.57 -15.43 -13.44
CA ILE A 232 -11.80 -16.06 -13.91
C ILE A 232 -11.97 -15.88 -15.42
N GLU A 233 -11.72 -14.67 -15.92
CA GLU A 233 -11.80 -14.37 -17.35
C GLU A 233 -10.75 -15.15 -18.14
N PHE A 234 -9.52 -15.23 -17.63
CA PHE A 234 -8.44 -16.01 -18.22
C PHE A 234 -8.76 -17.51 -18.25
N GLN A 235 -9.22 -18.09 -17.14
CA GLN A 235 -9.59 -19.52 -17.08
C GLN A 235 -10.70 -19.84 -18.09
N THR A 236 -11.73 -18.98 -18.16
CA THR A 236 -12.82 -19.14 -19.13
C THR A 236 -12.31 -19.12 -20.58
N GLN A 237 -11.43 -18.16 -20.91
CA GLN A 237 -10.84 -18.06 -22.25
C GLN A 237 -9.88 -19.22 -22.56
N TRP A 238 -9.14 -19.69 -21.55
CA TRP A 238 -8.21 -20.81 -21.65
C TRP A 238 -8.95 -22.13 -21.91
N GLU A 239 -10.03 -22.40 -21.16
CA GLU A 239 -10.89 -23.57 -21.35
C GLU A 239 -11.56 -23.56 -22.73
N ASN A 240 -11.97 -22.38 -23.22
CA ASN A 240 -12.55 -22.22 -24.54
C ASN A 240 -11.53 -22.19 -25.69
N GLY A 241 -10.22 -22.22 -25.40
CA GLY A 241 -9.16 -22.17 -26.41
C GLY A 241 -9.10 -20.84 -27.16
N GLN A 242 -9.66 -19.76 -26.61
CA GLN A 242 -9.72 -18.43 -27.22
C GLN A 242 -8.50 -17.56 -26.92
N VAL A 243 -7.52 -18.11 -26.20
CA VAL A 243 -6.27 -17.41 -25.92
C VAL A 243 -5.43 -17.41 -27.19
N LYS A 244 -5.36 -16.23 -27.82
CA LYS A 244 -4.59 -15.98 -29.05
C LYS A 244 -3.19 -16.61 -28.95
N GLY A 245 -2.69 -17.17 -30.05
CA GLY A 245 -1.36 -17.82 -30.09
C GLY A 245 -1.22 -19.11 -29.27
N TRP A 246 -2.29 -19.59 -28.63
CA TRP A 246 -2.40 -20.90 -27.97
C TRP A 246 -3.60 -21.73 -28.46
N GLU A 247 -4.25 -21.28 -29.54
CA GLU A 247 -5.49 -21.83 -30.09
C GLU A 247 -5.35 -23.31 -30.54
N HIS A 248 -4.14 -23.77 -30.90
CA HIS A 248 -3.90 -25.11 -31.46
C HIS A 248 -3.54 -26.20 -30.44
N ARG A 249 -3.53 -25.92 -29.13
CA ARG A 249 -3.11 -26.93 -28.14
C ARG A 249 -4.08 -28.13 -28.00
N LYS A 250 -5.35 -27.95 -28.40
CA LYS A 250 -6.35 -29.01 -28.38
C LYS A 250 -6.22 -29.98 -29.57
N GLU A 251 -5.72 -29.53 -30.71
CA GLU A 251 -5.60 -30.36 -31.91
C GLU A 251 -4.41 -31.33 -31.80
N GLU A 252 -3.26 -30.89 -31.27
CA GLU A 252 -2.08 -31.76 -31.11
C GLU A 252 -2.26 -32.85 -30.04
N THR A 253 -3.11 -32.63 -29.03
CA THR A 253 -3.34 -33.65 -27.98
C THR A 253 -4.31 -34.75 -28.40
N GLU A 254 -5.15 -34.51 -29.40
CA GLU A 254 -6.00 -35.54 -30.02
C GLU A 254 -5.26 -36.31 -31.12
N GLU A 255 -4.39 -35.68 -31.91
CA GLU A 255 -3.58 -36.38 -32.92
C GLU A 255 -2.59 -37.39 -32.30
N ILE A 256 -2.03 -37.11 -31.12
CA ILE A 256 -1.14 -38.05 -30.41
C ILE A 256 -1.92 -39.27 -29.87
N ARG A 257 -3.23 -39.16 -29.64
CA ARG A 257 -4.10 -40.29 -29.22
C ARG A 257 -4.69 -41.07 -30.40
N GLY A 258 -4.61 -40.54 -31.62
CA GLY A 258 -5.24 -41.11 -32.82
C GLY A 258 -4.43 -42.15 -33.60
N HIS A 259 -3.13 -42.33 -33.29
CA HIS A 259 -2.30 -43.33 -33.96
C HIS A 259 -1.92 -44.50 -33.03
N PRO A 260 -2.78 -45.53 -32.89
CA PRO A 260 -2.30 -46.83 -32.48
C PRO A 260 -1.42 -47.38 -33.61
N HIS A 261 -0.17 -47.69 -33.28
CA HIS A 261 0.76 -48.40 -34.14
C HIS A 261 0.07 -49.59 -34.83
N GLN A 262 -0.08 -49.53 -36.15
CA GLN A 262 -0.23 -50.73 -36.97
C GLN A 262 1.17 -51.29 -37.23
N LEU A 263 1.43 -52.44 -36.61
CA LEU A 263 2.45 -53.41 -37.01
C LEU A 263 1.98 -54.14 -38.28
#